data_AF-A0A8J8MGC3-F1
#
_entry.id   AF-A0A8J8MGC3-F1
#
_cell.length_a   1.000
_cell.length_b   1.000
_cell.length_c   1.000
_cell.angle_alpha   90.00
_cell.angle_beta   90.00
_cell.angle_gamma   90.00
#
_symmetry.space_group_name_H-M   'P 1'
#
loop_
_entity.id
_entity.type
_entity.pdbx_description
1 polymer ?
#
loop_
_entity_poly.entity_id
_entity_poly.type
_entity_poly.pdbx_seq_one_letter_code
_entity_poly.pdbx_strand_id
1 'polypeptide(L)'
;MSKLKMARRSLIVMTTAFIIGIILIFSSAPIGKNIGTATTYTGPNSSVSTIDPDMVNATTINYRVVGTLISLVGGVGILLSGYAIYKEL
;
A
#
# COMPACT_ATOMS: atom_id res chain seq x y z
N MET A 1 -32.89 2.93 -0.96
CA MET A 1 -31.66 3.35 -0.23
C MET A 1 -31.46 4.84 -0.52
N SER A 2 -31.36 5.72 0.48
CA SER A 2 -31.13 7.15 0.20
C SER A 2 -29.72 7.36 -0.33
N LYS A 3 -29.55 8.28 -1.28
CA LYS A 3 -28.27 8.59 -1.94
C LYS A 3 -27.17 8.94 -0.92
N LEU A 4 -27.55 9.69 0.13
CA LEU A 4 -26.71 10.03 1.27
C LEU A 4 -26.18 8.82 2.07
N LYS A 5 -26.97 7.74 2.20
CA LYS A 5 -26.51 6.49 2.83
C LYS A 5 -25.48 5.74 1.98
N MET A 6 -25.60 5.80 0.64
CA MET A 6 -24.61 5.21 -0.27
C MET A 6 -23.31 6.02 -0.28
N ALA A 7 -23.39 7.36 -0.34
CA ALA A 7 -22.22 8.23 -0.32
C ALA A 7 -21.40 8.08 0.98
N ARG A 8 -22.09 7.95 2.13
CA ARG A 8 -21.42 7.71 3.42
C ARG A 8 -20.71 6.35 3.49
N ARG A 9 -21.30 5.30 2.91
CA ARG A 9 -20.65 3.98 2.82
C ARG A 9 -19.43 4.01 1.89
N SER A 10 -19.55 4.67 0.75
CA SER A 10 -18.44 4.89 -0.19
C SER A 10 -17.28 5.63 0.49
N LEU A 11 -17.57 6.70 1.25
CA LEU A 11 -16.56 7.46 1.97
C LEU A 11 -15.74 6.58 2.93
N ILE A 12 -16.41 5.69 3.68
CA ILE A 12 -15.74 4.76 4.61
C ILE A 12 -14.82 3.81 3.85
N VAL A 13 -15.30 3.20 2.77
CA VAL A 13 -14.51 2.25 1.96
C VAL A 13 -13.30 2.93 1.31
N MET A 14 -13.46 4.16 0.81
CA MET A 14 -12.35 4.91 0.20
C MET A 14 -11.34 5.38 1.25
N THR A 15 -11.80 5.72 2.45
CA THR A 15 -10.93 6.07 3.58
C THR A 15 -10.10 4.88 4.04
N THR A 16 -10.69 3.69 4.18
CA THR A 16 -9.95 2.49 4.56
C THR A 16 -8.95 2.09 3.48
N ALA A 17 -9.33 2.17 2.19
CA ALA A 17 -8.40 1.94 1.08
C ALA A 17 -7.20 2.92 1.11
N PHE A 18 -7.46 4.21 1.35
CA PHE A 18 -6.41 5.22 1.48
C PHE A 18 -5.42 4.90 2.60
N ILE A 19 -5.92 4.56 3.79
CA ILE A 19 -5.10 4.19 4.94
C ILE A 19 -4.25 2.96 4.63
N ILE A 20 -4.83 1.93 3.99
CA ILE A 20 -4.11 0.72 3.56
C ILE A 20 -2.98 1.08 2.59
N GLY A 21 -3.25 1.95 1.61
CA GLY A 21 -2.25 2.43 0.66
C GLY A 21 -1.06 3.13 1.35
N ILE A 22 -1.33 3.99 2.34
CA ILE A 22 -0.29 4.64 3.14
C ILE A 22 0.54 3.61 3.90
N ILE A 23 -0.11 2.66 4.58
CA ILE A 23 0.58 1.61 5.34
C ILE A 23 1.51 0.81 4.42
N LEU A 24 1.07 0.46 3.21
CA LEU A 24 1.89 -0.23 2.20
C LEU A 24 3.14 0.58 1.80
N ILE A 25 3.01 1.90 1.62
CA ILE A 25 4.15 2.78 1.30
C ILE A 25 5.19 2.76 2.43
N PHE A 26 4.75 2.91 3.68
CA PHE A 26 5.66 2.92 4.83
C PHE A 26 6.21 1.53 5.18
N SER A 27 5.44 0.48 4.94
CA SER A 27 5.84 -0.91 5.18
C SER A 27 6.69 -1.51 4.04
N SER A 28 6.80 -0.84 2.90
CA SER A 28 7.58 -1.32 1.74
C SER A 28 9.04 -1.65 2.08
N ALA A 29 9.70 -0.84 2.92
CA ALA A 29 11.09 -1.04 3.32
C ALA A 29 11.31 -2.28 4.22
N PRO A 30 10.54 -2.49 5.31
CA PRO A 30 10.67 -3.72 6.10
C PRO A 30 10.23 -4.97 5.31
N ILE A 31 9.23 -4.88 4.42
CA ILE A 31 8.83 -6.01 3.57
C ILE A 31 9.95 -6.40 2.60
N GLY A 32 10.56 -5.43 1.92
CA GLY A 32 11.67 -5.68 1.01
C GLY A 32 12.85 -6.36 1.71
N LYS A 33 13.20 -5.90 2.92
CA LYS A 33 14.26 -6.50 3.73
C LYS A 33 13.92 -7.94 4.14
N ASN A 34 12.68 -8.20 4.57
CA ASN A 34 12.26 -9.53 5.02
C ASN A 34 12.23 -10.57 3.88
N ILE A 35 11.82 -10.15 2.68
CA ILE A 35 11.84 -11.01 1.48
C ILE A 35 13.29 -11.26 1.02
N GLY A 36 14.15 -10.24 1.02
CA GLY A 36 15.56 -10.40 0.68
C GLY A 36 16.35 -11.28 1.66
N THR A 37 15.96 -11.31 2.95
CA THR A 37 16.54 -12.26 3.92
C THR A 37 16.03 -13.68 3.74
N ALA A 38 14.87 -13.89 3.11
CA ALA A 38 14.34 -15.22 2.83
C ALA A 38 15.02 -15.88 1.62
N THR A 39 15.61 -15.09 0.71
CA THR A 39 16.35 -15.56 -0.47
C THR A 39 17.86 -15.56 -0.28
N THR A 40 18.31 -15.52 0.97
CA THR A 40 19.72 -15.64 1.33
C THR A 40 20.32 -16.91 0.71
N TYR A 41 21.29 -16.74 -0.18
CA TYR A 41 22.08 -17.84 -0.71
C TYR A 41 23.22 -18.15 0.25
N THR A 42 23.18 -19.32 0.88
CA THR A 42 24.31 -19.88 1.62
C THR A 42 25.15 -20.70 0.64
N GLY A 43 26.27 -20.15 0.17
CA GLY A 43 27.26 -20.97 -0.54
C GLY A 43 27.81 -22.08 0.38
N PRO A 44 28.22 -23.25 -0.15
CA PRO A 44 28.64 -24.40 0.65
C PRO A 44 29.74 -24.11 1.70
N ASN A 45 30.52 -23.05 1.49
CA ASN A 45 31.73 -22.74 2.26
C ASN A 45 31.72 -21.31 2.85
N SER A 46 30.61 -20.59 2.81
CA SER A 46 30.54 -19.18 3.18
C SER A 46 29.68 -18.96 4.42
N SER A 47 30.32 -18.54 5.52
CA SER A 47 29.69 -18.09 6.77
C SER A 47 29.03 -16.70 6.67
N VAL A 48 28.85 -16.19 5.44
CA VAL A 48 28.29 -14.87 5.14
C VAL A 48 26.98 -15.06 4.38
N SER A 49 25.88 -14.95 5.11
CA SER A 49 24.54 -14.78 4.54
C SER A 49 24.47 -13.42 3.84
N THR A 50 24.55 -13.42 2.51
CA THR A 50 24.44 -12.18 1.73
C THR A 50 22.98 -12.02 1.30
N ILE A 51 22.33 -10.97 1.78
CA ILE A 51 20.98 -10.57 1.34
C ILE A 51 21.08 -10.16 -0.13
N ASP A 52 20.19 -10.66 -0.99
CA ASP A 52 20.13 -10.25 -2.39
C ASP A 52 19.60 -8.80 -2.49
N PRO A 53 20.45 -7.82 -2.83
CA PRO A 53 20.06 -6.41 -2.83
C PRO A 53 19.11 -6.06 -3.97
N ASP A 54 19.16 -6.79 -5.08
CA ASP A 54 18.29 -6.56 -6.24
C ASP A 54 16.86 -7.01 -5.93
N MET A 55 16.70 -8.15 -5.25
CA MET A 55 15.40 -8.58 -4.75
C MET A 55 14.82 -7.64 -3.70
N VAL A 56 15.62 -7.13 -2.77
CA VAL A 56 15.17 -6.13 -1.78
C VAL A 56 14.67 -4.87 -2.47
N ASN A 57 15.44 -4.34 -3.43
CA ASN A 57 15.08 -3.11 -4.14
C ASN A 57 13.83 -3.29 -5.00
N ALA A 58 13.77 -4.33 -5.84
CA ALA A 58 12.62 -4.58 -6.69
C ALA A 58 11.33 -4.77 -5.87
N THR A 59 11.41 -5.54 -4.78
CA THR A 59 10.29 -5.76 -3.87
C THR A 59 9.84 -4.45 -3.20
N THR A 60 10.78 -3.68 -2.64
CA THR A 60 10.48 -2.39 -1.98
C THR A 60 9.80 -1.42 -2.94
N ILE A 61 10.31 -1.32 -4.17
CA ILE A 61 9.75 -0.46 -5.21
C ILE A 61 8.33 -0.91 -5.58
N ASN A 62 8.12 -2.21 -5.80
CA ASN A 62 6.80 -2.75 -6.16
C ASN A 62 5.74 -2.45 -5.08
N TYR A 63 6.05 -2.71 -3.81
CA TYR A 63 5.13 -2.41 -2.70
C TYR A 63 4.87 -0.91 -2.55
N ARG A 64 5.88 -0.08 -2.78
CA ARG A 64 5.73 1.38 -2.76
C ARG A 64 4.83 1.85 -3.90
N VAL A 65 5.02 1.37 -5.13
CA VAL A 65 4.21 1.74 -6.30
C VAL A 65 2.74 1.33 -6.08
N VAL A 66 2.48 0.10 -5.63
CA VAL A 66 1.12 -0.37 -5.34
C VAL A 66 0.49 0.47 -4.23
N GLY A 67 1.22 0.74 -3.14
CA GLY A 67 0.75 1.60 -2.06
C GLY A 67 0.41 3.02 -2.54
N THR A 68 1.24 3.60 -3.42
CA THR A 68 1.00 4.91 -4.04
C THR A 68 -0.27 4.91 -4.90
N LEU A 69 -0.49 3.88 -5.73
CA LEU A 69 -1.69 3.77 -6.56
C LEU A 69 -2.96 3.65 -5.72
N ILE A 70 -2.94 2.79 -4.69
CA ILE A 70 -4.08 2.60 -3.78
C ILE A 70 -4.37 3.90 -3.01
N SER A 71 -3.33 4.59 -2.53
CA SER A 71 -3.47 5.87 -1.84
C SER A 71 -4.02 6.97 -2.78
N LEU A 72 -3.59 7.02 -4.04
CA LEU A 72 -4.14 7.97 -5.01
C LEU A 72 -5.63 7.73 -5.25
N VAL A 73 -6.01 6.48 -5.54
CA VAL A 73 -7.41 6.10 -5.80
C VAL A 73 -8.28 6.32 -4.57
N GLY A 74 -7.82 5.89 -3.40
CA GLY A 74 -8.51 6.11 -2.13
C GLY A 74 -8.69 7.60 -1.83
N GLY A 75 -7.64 8.41 -2.01
CA GLY A 75 -7.68 9.86 -1.81
C GLY A 75 -8.70 10.53 -2.73
N VAL A 76 -8.65 10.27 -4.04
CA VAL A 76 -9.63 10.80 -5.00
C VAL A 76 -11.05 10.33 -4.66
N GLY A 77 -11.22 9.08 -4.26
CA GLY A 77 -12.49 8.52 -3.83
C GLY A 77 -13.07 9.22 -2.59
N ILE A 78 -12.23 9.58 -1.62
CA ILE A 78 -12.63 10.38 -0.45
C ILE A 78 -13.11 11.77 -0.89
N LEU A 79 -12.36 12.46 -1.75
CA LEU A 79 -12.75 13.79 -2.25
C LEU A 79 -14.10 13.75 -2.98
N LEU A 80 -14.30 12.80 -3.90
CA LEU A 80 -15.55 12.65 -4.64
C LEU A 80 -16.73 12.31 -3.73
N SER A 81 -16.52 11.40 -2.78
CA SER A 81 -17.55 11.01 -1.81
C SER A 81 -17.91 12.16 -0.87
N GLY A 82 -16.91 12.92 -0.40
CA GLY A 82 -17.10 14.10 0.44
C GLY A 82 -17.83 15.22 -0.28
N TYR A 83 -17.47 15.49 -1.54
CA TYR A 83 -18.17 16.46 -2.39
C TYR A 83 -19.63 16.06 -2.64
N ALA A 84 -19.90 14.78 -2.92
CA ALA A 84 -21.26 14.28 -3.10
C ALA A 84 -22.12 14.45 -1.84
N ILE A 85 -21.56 14.18 -0.65
CA ILE A 85 -22.24 14.40 0.63
C ILE A 85 -22.51 15.89 0.85
N TYR A 86 -21.51 16.75 0.63
CA TYR A 86 -21.65 18.20 0.79
C TYR A 86 -22.72 18.79 -0.13
N LYS A 87 -22.84 18.29 -1.36
CA LYS A 87 -23.86 18.72 -2.32
C LYS A 87 -25.28 18.25 -1.98
N GLU A 88 -25.42 17.13 -1.28
CA GLU A 88 -26.72 16.59 -0.84
C GLU A 88 -27.16 17.09 0.55
N LEU A 89 -26.30 17.82 1.26
CA LEU A 89 -26.57 18.44 2.55
C LEU A 89 -27.26 19.80 2.37
#